data_AF-A0A662YF17-F1
#
_entry.id   AF-A0A662YF17-F1
#
_cell.length_a   1.000
_cell.length_b   1.000
_cell.length_c   1.000
_cell.angle_alpha   90.00
_cell.angle_beta   90.00
_cell.angle_gamma   90.00
#
_symmetry.space_group_name_H-M   'P 1'
#
loop_
_entity.id
_entity.type
_entity.pdbx_description
1 polymer ?
#
loop_
_entity_poly.entity_id
_entity_poly.type
_entity_poly.pdbx_seq_one_letter_code
_entity_poly.pdbx_strand_id
1 'polypeptide(L)'
;MSRAFNSFVRLQEGVYRFSRGGSSAASDGPHVTLVGGVHGNERIGVEVLDALRLAFLHAAPLSTANGLFPLVTRGSLTLVYGNPQAQRIGKRGSDPHADLNRCFPRDLLTNSVSTSDARSYEHRRARDLAPLFAASDLLVDLHSTNKPSPPFVRLSGHVSVPPRLWEVSGRLPTRMLLLDPKHLIGDGSVALTDEFVGIHGGMGVCYESG
;
A
#
# COMPACT_ATOMS: atom_id res chain seq x y z
N MET A 1 -11.63 -26.88 20.05
CA MET A 1 -12.03 -25.52 19.63
C MET A 1 -11.75 -25.38 18.13
N SER A 2 -12.74 -24.97 17.33
CA SER A 2 -12.52 -24.73 15.90
C SER A 2 -11.54 -23.55 15.74
N ARG A 3 -10.48 -23.73 14.94
CA ARG A 3 -9.51 -22.67 14.66
C ARG A 3 -10.19 -21.69 13.71
N ALA A 4 -10.34 -20.42 14.13
CA ALA A 4 -10.88 -19.40 13.24
C ALA A 4 -9.85 -19.07 12.14
N PHE A 5 -10.32 -18.88 10.91
CA PHE A 5 -9.50 -18.53 9.75
C PHE A 5 -10.06 -17.28 9.07
N ASN A 6 -9.21 -16.53 8.38
CA ASN A 6 -9.64 -15.44 7.51
C ASN A 6 -10.27 -16.00 6.22
N SER A 7 -11.27 -15.30 5.69
CA SER A 7 -11.63 -15.45 4.28
C SER A 7 -10.53 -14.82 3.42
N PHE A 8 -10.22 -15.43 2.27
CA PHE A 8 -9.14 -14.99 1.39
C PHE A 8 -9.57 -15.01 -0.08
N VAL A 9 -9.18 -13.98 -0.82
CA VAL A 9 -9.33 -13.91 -2.27
C VAL A 9 -8.11 -13.26 -2.91
N ARG A 10 -7.65 -13.83 -4.03
CA ARG A 10 -6.69 -13.17 -4.93
C ARG A 10 -7.49 -12.33 -5.95
N LEU A 11 -7.38 -11.01 -5.87
CA LEU A 11 -8.13 -10.11 -6.74
C LEU A 11 -7.47 -10.01 -8.13
N GLN A 12 -6.14 -9.92 -8.16
CA GLN A 12 -5.31 -9.89 -9.38
C GLN A 12 -3.88 -10.34 -9.07
N GLU A 13 -2.96 -10.28 -10.04
CA GLU A 13 -1.53 -10.55 -9.78
C GLU A 13 -1.00 -9.59 -8.71
N GLY A 14 -0.42 -10.16 -7.65
CA GLY A 14 0.15 -9.40 -6.54
C GLY A 14 -0.87 -8.67 -5.68
N VAL A 15 -2.17 -9.00 -5.73
CA VAL A 15 -3.18 -8.37 -4.88
C VAL A 15 -4.02 -9.43 -4.17
N TYR A 16 -3.99 -9.38 -2.84
CA TYR A 16 -4.61 -10.37 -1.98
C TYR A 16 -5.47 -9.68 -0.93
N ARG A 17 -6.73 -10.09 -0.79
CA ARG A 17 -7.64 -9.53 0.20
C ARG A 17 -8.03 -10.58 1.24
N PHE A 18 -7.96 -10.15 2.49
CA PHE A 18 -8.38 -10.89 3.67
C PHE A 18 -9.58 -10.21 4.31
N SER A 19 -10.54 -11.00 4.77
CA SER A 19 -11.71 -10.54 5.51
C SER A 19 -12.09 -11.54 6.59
N ARG A 20 -13.08 -11.20 7.40
CA ARG A 20 -13.57 -12.08 8.47
C ARG A 20 -14.03 -13.43 7.91
N GLY A 21 -13.60 -14.52 8.55
CA GLY A 21 -13.97 -15.89 8.16
C GLY A 21 -15.49 -16.09 8.02
N GLY A 22 -15.88 -16.78 6.96
CA GLY A 22 -17.29 -17.03 6.62
C GLY A 22 -18.02 -15.83 6.01
N SER A 23 -17.35 -14.69 5.83
CA SER A 23 -17.87 -13.55 5.07
C SER A 23 -17.38 -13.62 3.62
N SER A 24 -18.32 -13.54 2.66
CA SER A 24 -18.04 -13.45 1.22
C SER A 24 -17.84 -12.00 0.73
N ALA A 25 -18.06 -11.01 1.59
CA ALA A 25 -17.95 -9.60 1.28
C ALA A 25 -17.12 -8.89 2.36
N ALA A 26 -16.59 -7.71 2.02
CA ALA A 26 -16.01 -6.83 3.03
C ALA A 26 -17.13 -6.37 3.97
N SER A 27 -17.34 -7.12 5.05
CA SER A 27 -18.36 -6.85 6.05
C SER A 27 -17.98 -5.61 6.86
N ASP A 28 -18.98 -4.81 7.19
CA ASP A 28 -18.99 -3.68 8.12
C ASP A 28 -17.63 -3.34 8.79
N GLY A 29 -16.93 -2.33 8.28
CA GLY A 29 -15.64 -1.88 8.79
C GLY A 29 -14.70 -1.36 7.69
N PRO A 30 -13.51 -0.87 8.07
CA PRO A 30 -12.62 -0.16 7.15
C PRO A 30 -11.96 -1.08 6.12
N HIS A 31 -11.66 -0.55 4.94
CA HIS A 31 -10.82 -1.15 3.92
C HIS A 31 -9.40 -0.62 4.07
N VAL A 32 -8.54 -1.46 4.65
CA VAL A 32 -7.12 -1.15 4.84
C VAL A 32 -6.31 -1.78 3.73
N THR A 33 -5.45 -1.00 3.09
CA THR A 33 -4.49 -1.45 2.09
C THR A 33 -3.07 -1.28 2.60
N LEU A 34 -2.28 -2.34 2.51
CA LEU A 34 -0.83 -2.29 2.69
C LEU A 34 -0.21 -2.54 1.33
N VAL A 35 0.61 -1.61 0.87
CA VAL A 35 1.33 -1.73 -0.39
C VAL A 35 2.83 -1.69 -0.12
N GLY A 36 3.58 -2.51 -0.85
CA GLY A 36 5.02 -2.62 -0.75
C GLY A 36 5.62 -3.01 -2.09
N GLY A 37 6.89 -2.64 -2.29
CA GLY A 37 7.58 -2.88 -3.56
C GLY A 37 6.95 -2.11 -4.73
N VAL A 38 6.49 -0.88 -4.48
CA VAL A 38 6.15 0.08 -5.55
C VAL A 38 7.39 0.34 -6.41
N HIS A 39 8.53 0.50 -5.75
CA HIS A 39 9.85 0.38 -6.38
C HIS A 39 10.40 -1.04 -6.18
N GLY A 40 10.87 -1.67 -7.26
CA GLY A 40 11.28 -3.08 -7.20
C GLY A 40 12.59 -3.36 -6.47
N ASN A 41 13.42 -2.33 -6.24
CA ASN A 41 14.67 -2.44 -5.47
C ASN A 41 14.47 -2.25 -3.96
N GLU A 42 13.26 -1.95 -3.49
CA GLU A 42 12.93 -1.72 -2.08
C GLU A 42 12.27 -2.97 -1.48
N ARG A 43 13.07 -3.87 -0.92
CA ARG A 43 12.64 -5.23 -0.54
C ARG A 43 11.87 -5.30 0.79
N ILE A 44 12.11 -4.39 1.73
CA ILE A 44 11.55 -4.46 3.08
C ILE A 44 10.03 -4.51 3.06
N GLY A 45 9.38 -3.66 2.26
CA GLY A 45 7.92 -3.68 2.12
C GLY A 45 7.40 -5.02 1.61
N VAL A 46 8.09 -5.65 0.65
CA VAL A 46 7.72 -6.97 0.11
C VAL A 46 7.84 -8.07 1.16
N GLU A 47 8.92 -8.05 1.95
CA GLU A 47 9.14 -9.02 3.04
C GLU A 47 8.06 -8.92 4.13
N VAL A 48 7.67 -7.69 4.49
CA VAL A 48 6.56 -7.44 5.42
C VAL A 48 5.25 -8.01 4.87
N LEU A 49 4.95 -7.79 3.59
CA LEU A 49 3.76 -8.34 2.95
C LEU A 49 3.78 -9.87 2.90
N ASP A 50 4.94 -10.49 2.66
CA ASP A 50 5.09 -11.95 2.68
C ASP A 50 4.84 -12.53 4.07
N ALA A 51 5.44 -11.95 5.11
CA ALA A 51 5.22 -12.38 6.49
C ALA A 51 3.74 -12.27 6.90
N LEU A 52 3.11 -11.14 6.57
CA LEU A 52 1.67 -10.93 6.80
C LEU A 52 0.85 -11.95 6.02
N ARG A 53 1.09 -12.11 4.72
CA ARG A 53 0.34 -13.04 3.87
C ARG A 53 0.40 -14.46 4.43
N LEU A 54 1.58 -14.95 4.81
CA LEU A 54 1.74 -16.27 5.40
C LEU A 54 1.00 -16.41 6.73
N ALA A 55 1.02 -15.38 7.58
CA ALA A 55 0.33 -15.41 8.86
C ALA A 55 -1.20 -15.32 8.73
N PHE A 56 -1.72 -14.46 7.86
CA PHE A 56 -3.16 -14.38 7.61
C PHE A 56 -3.71 -15.65 6.94
N LEU A 57 -2.90 -16.37 6.18
CA LEU A 57 -3.19 -17.70 5.63
C LEU A 57 -3.00 -18.84 6.63
N HIS A 58 -2.58 -18.56 7.87
CA HIS A 58 -2.22 -19.57 8.87
C HIS A 58 -1.11 -20.54 8.44
N ALA A 59 -0.26 -20.14 7.49
CA ALA A 59 0.86 -20.93 7.00
C ALA A 59 2.12 -20.79 7.88
N ALA A 60 2.39 -19.59 8.40
CA ALA A 60 3.49 -19.33 9.34
C ALA A 60 3.13 -18.15 10.26
N PRO A 61 3.41 -18.20 11.58
CA PRO A 61 3.01 -17.13 12.50
C PRO A 61 3.86 -15.87 12.31
N LEU A 62 3.29 -14.69 12.61
CA LEU A 62 4.05 -13.43 12.64
C LEU A 62 5.14 -13.41 13.71
N SER A 63 4.93 -14.15 14.80
CA SER A 63 5.89 -14.32 15.87
C SER A 63 5.84 -15.77 16.34
N THR A 64 6.98 -16.43 16.27
CA THR A 64 7.15 -17.82 16.71
C THR A 64 7.00 -17.95 18.23
N ALA A 65 7.38 -16.91 18.99
CA ALA A 65 7.35 -16.91 20.45
C ALA A 65 5.93 -17.04 21.04
N ASN A 66 4.92 -16.51 20.35
CA ASN A 66 3.53 -16.52 20.81
C ASN A 66 2.56 -17.17 19.81
N GLY A 67 3.05 -17.69 18.69
CA GLY A 67 2.23 -18.32 17.65
C GLY A 67 1.15 -17.39 17.09
N LEU A 68 1.48 -16.10 16.90
CA LEU A 68 0.49 -15.09 16.51
C LEU A 68 0.01 -15.30 15.06
N PHE A 69 -1.28 -15.59 14.91
CA PHE A 69 -2.00 -15.60 13.64
C PHE A 69 -3.09 -14.51 13.67
N PRO A 70 -2.90 -13.41 12.93
CA PRO A 70 -3.85 -12.30 12.95
C PRO A 70 -5.17 -12.67 12.26
N LEU A 71 -6.27 -12.16 12.81
CA LEU A 71 -7.62 -12.33 12.26
C LEU A 71 -8.24 -10.97 11.94
N VAL A 72 -8.85 -10.86 10.77
CA VAL A 72 -9.71 -9.71 10.42
C VAL A 72 -11.03 -9.88 11.16
N THR A 73 -11.32 -8.98 12.10
CA THR A 73 -12.57 -8.99 12.87
C THR A 73 -13.65 -8.11 12.26
N ARG A 74 -13.27 -7.05 11.54
CA ARG A 74 -14.14 -6.09 10.83
C ARG A 74 -13.45 -5.59 9.58
N GLY A 75 -14.22 -5.24 8.55
CA GLY A 75 -13.67 -4.67 7.32
C GLY A 75 -12.85 -5.66 6.50
N SER A 76 -11.80 -5.14 5.84
CA SER A 76 -10.87 -5.96 5.05
C SER A 76 -9.44 -5.42 5.08
N LEU A 77 -8.48 -6.34 4.89
CA LEU A 77 -7.07 -6.03 4.67
C LEU A 77 -6.69 -6.47 3.25
N THR A 78 -6.20 -5.54 2.44
CA THR A 78 -5.67 -5.82 1.09
C THR A 78 -4.16 -5.66 1.10
N LEU A 79 -3.44 -6.72 0.75
CA LEU A 79 -1.98 -6.70 0.55
C LEU A 79 -1.70 -6.53 -0.95
N VAL A 80 -0.89 -5.52 -1.29
CA VAL A 80 -0.58 -5.14 -2.67
C VAL A 80 0.92 -5.14 -2.90
N TYR A 81 1.38 -6.07 -3.75
CA TYR A 81 2.72 -6.03 -4.32
C TYR A 81 2.66 -5.03 -5.49
N GLY A 82 3.25 -3.86 -5.30
CA GLY A 82 3.05 -2.69 -6.17
C GLY A 82 3.49 -2.94 -7.61
N ASN A 83 4.79 -3.21 -7.81
CA ASN A 83 5.40 -3.41 -9.12
C ASN A 83 6.10 -4.79 -9.25
N PRO A 84 5.34 -5.90 -9.44
CA PRO A 84 5.92 -7.23 -9.60
C PRO A 84 6.95 -7.34 -10.74
N GLN A 85 6.82 -6.58 -11.84
CA GLN A 85 7.83 -6.60 -12.90
C GLN A 85 9.16 -5.99 -12.45
N ALA A 86 9.14 -4.82 -11.83
CA ALA A 86 10.35 -4.20 -11.30
C ALA A 86 10.99 -5.02 -10.18
N GLN A 87 10.17 -5.63 -9.31
CA GLN A 87 10.63 -6.52 -8.24
C GLN A 87 11.41 -7.73 -8.79
N ARG A 88 10.90 -8.37 -9.86
CA ARG A 88 11.57 -9.52 -10.50
C ARG A 88 12.98 -9.20 -10.99
N ILE A 89 13.23 -7.97 -11.41
CA ILE A 89 14.53 -7.52 -11.91
C ILE A 89 15.33 -6.72 -10.87
N GLY A 90 14.78 -6.52 -9.66
CA GLY A 90 15.43 -5.79 -8.57
C GLY A 90 15.77 -4.32 -8.89
N LYS A 91 15.01 -3.68 -9.79
CA LYS A 91 15.21 -2.28 -10.18
C LYS A 91 14.07 -1.40 -9.65
N ARG A 92 14.29 -0.08 -9.61
CA ARG A 92 13.27 0.90 -9.20
C ARG A 92 12.00 0.82 -10.05
N GLY A 93 12.15 0.67 -11.37
CA GLY A 93 11.07 0.47 -12.34
C GLY A 93 11.43 -0.62 -13.34
N SER A 94 10.44 -1.12 -14.07
CA SER A 94 10.60 -2.11 -15.15
C SER A 94 11.09 -1.46 -16.44
N ASP A 95 11.41 -2.25 -17.48
CA ASP A 95 11.90 -1.74 -18.76
C ASP A 95 10.74 -1.62 -19.78
N PRO A 96 10.56 -0.48 -20.50
CA PRO A 96 11.30 0.77 -20.38
C PRO A 96 10.99 1.51 -19.08
N HIS A 97 12.03 2.10 -18.48
CA HIS A 97 11.95 2.71 -17.13
C HIS A 97 10.80 3.71 -16.96
N ALA A 98 9.94 3.42 -16.00
CA ALA A 98 9.03 4.39 -15.40
C ALA A 98 8.98 4.17 -13.87
N ASP A 99 8.80 5.26 -13.12
CA ASP A 99 8.59 5.20 -11.68
C ASP A 99 7.08 5.01 -11.42
N LEU A 100 6.69 3.85 -10.87
CA LEU A 100 5.28 3.56 -10.58
C LEU A 100 4.68 4.58 -9.61
N ASN A 101 5.47 5.07 -8.67
CA ASN A 101 5.01 6.07 -7.71
C ASN A 101 4.84 7.46 -8.33
N ARG A 102 5.02 7.63 -9.65
CA ARG A 102 4.69 8.86 -10.40
C ARG A 102 3.49 8.69 -11.32
N CYS A 103 2.89 7.50 -11.32
CA CYS A 103 1.84 7.13 -12.27
C CYS A 103 0.41 7.28 -11.69
N PHE A 104 0.22 7.97 -10.58
CA PHE A 104 -1.09 8.19 -9.94
C PHE A 104 -1.57 9.65 -10.00
N PRO A 105 -1.75 10.23 -11.20
CA PRO A 105 -2.27 11.58 -11.32
C PRO A 105 -3.72 11.66 -10.81
N ARG A 106 -4.14 12.87 -10.40
CA ARG A 106 -5.48 13.14 -9.85
C ARG A 106 -6.63 12.59 -10.69
N ASP A 107 -6.52 12.71 -12.00
CA ASP A 107 -7.54 12.37 -13.00
C ASP A 107 -7.43 10.94 -13.54
N LEU A 108 -6.60 10.08 -12.92
CA LEU A 108 -6.32 8.72 -13.40
C LEU A 108 -7.59 7.86 -13.60
N LEU A 109 -8.60 8.01 -12.74
CA LEU A 109 -9.86 7.25 -12.85
C LEU A 109 -10.82 7.80 -13.91
N THR A 110 -10.73 9.09 -14.22
CA THR A 110 -11.62 9.76 -15.18
C THR A 110 -11.03 9.85 -16.56
N ASN A 111 -9.70 9.76 -16.68
CA ASN A 111 -9.00 9.82 -17.95
C ASN A 111 -9.28 8.58 -18.80
N SER A 112 -9.93 8.80 -19.94
CA SER A 112 -10.35 7.76 -20.88
C SER A 112 -9.22 7.21 -21.76
N VAL A 113 -7.95 7.45 -21.41
CA VAL A 113 -6.81 6.92 -22.17
C VAL A 113 -6.85 5.40 -22.03
N SER A 114 -6.99 4.67 -23.14
CA SER A 114 -7.08 3.20 -23.14
C SER A 114 -5.86 2.59 -22.47
N THR A 115 -6.01 1.46 -21.76
CA THR A 115 -4.89 0.69 -21.18
C THR A 115 -3.89 0.21 -22.24
N SER A 116 -4.31 0.06 -23.50
CA SER A 116 -3.44 -0.16 -24.66
C SER A 116 -2.51 1.02 -24.96
N ASP A 117 -2.92 2.22 -24.59
CA ASP A 117 -2.22 3.48 -24.88
C ASP A 117 -1.34 3.92 -23.71
N ALA A 118 -1.33 3.13 -22.62
CA ALA A 118 -0.43 3.34 -21.50
C ALA A 118 1.01 3.06 -21.90
N ARG A 119 1.85 4.09 -21.75
CA ARG A 119 3.22 4.16 -22.28
C ARG A 119 4.18 3.10 -21.71
N SER A 120 3.93 2.59 -20.51
CA SER A 120 4.76 1.58 -19.85
C SER A 120 3.93 0.60 -19.03
N TYR A 121 4.58 -0.45 -18.51
CA TYR A 121 3.96 -1.38 -17.56
C TYR A 121 3.43 -0.65 -16.33
N GLU A 122 4.19 0.29 -15.76
CA GLU A 122 3.83 1.04 -14.56
C GLU A 122 2.56 1.86 -14.76
N HIS A 123 2.38 2.46 -15.93
CA HIS A 123 1.14 3.21 -16.23
C HIS A 123 -0.08 2.28 -16.29
N ARG A 124 0.06 1.07 -16.86
CA ARG A 124 -1.00 0.06 -16.81
C ARG A 124 -1.26 -0.41 -15.38
N ARG A 125 -0.19 -0.72 -14.66
CA ARG A 125 -0.26 -1.19 -13.28
C ARG A 125 -0.91 -0.16 -12.36
N ALA A 126 -0.61 1.13 -12.53
CA ALA A 126 -1.25 2.21 -11.79
C ALA A 126 -2.76 2.27 -12.07
N ARG A 127 -3.18 2.13 -13.34
CA ARG A 127 -4.62 2.04 -13.68
C ARG A 127 -5.30 0.83 -13.07
N ASP A 128 -4.64 -0.33 -13.07
CA ASP A 128 -5.19 -1.54 -12.45
C ASP A 128 -5.34 -1.39 -10.93
N LEU A 129 -4.43 -0.65 -10.28
CA LEU A 129 -4.44 -0.44 -8.83
C LEU A 129 -5.31 0.74 -8.39
N ALA A 130 -5.53 1.73 -9.25
CA ALA A 130 -6.23 2.97 -8.90
C ALA A 130 -7.63 2.76 -8.28
N PRO A 131 -8.52 1.89 -8.82
CA PRO A 131 -9.82 1.64 -8.19
C PRO A 131 -9.70 1.06 -6.78
N LEU A 132 -8.69 0.21 -6.53
CA LEU A 132 -8.45 -0.38 -5.22
C LEU A 132 -7.95 0.67 -4.23
N PHE A 133 -7.04 1.56 -4.67
CA PHE A 133 -6.51 2.64 -3.84
C PHE A 133 -7.56 3.70 -3.53
N ALA A 134 -8.36 4.12 -4.51
CA ALA A 134 -9.44 5.07 -4.29
C ALA A 134 -10.54 4.55 -3.36
N ALA A 135 -10.73 3.24 -3.28
CA ALA A 135 -11.68 2.60 -2.37
C ALA A 135 -11.10 2.28 -0.97
N SER A 136 -9.84 2.64 -0.71
CA SER A 136 -9.19 2.37 0.58
C SER A 136 -9.49 3.47 1.59
N ASP A 137 -9.98 3.10 2.78
CA ASP A 137 -10.12 4.03 3.91
C ASP A 137 -8.76 4.41 4.49
N LEU A 138 -7.80 3.48 4.43
CA LEU A 138 -6.41 3.67 4.83
C LEU A 138 -5.50 2.92 3.86
N LEU A 139 -4.48 3.60 3.36
CA LEU A 139 -3.36 2.98 2.66
C LEU A 139 -2.07 3.30 3.40
N VAL A 140 -1.29 2.26 3.71
CA VAL A 140 0.11 2.40 4.16
C VAL A 140 1.02 1.88 3.06
N ASP A 141 1.81 2.78 2.48
CA ASP A 141 2.82 2.47 1.49
C ASP A 141 4.19 2.30 2.16
N LEU A 142 4.78 1.11 1.99
CA LEU A 142 6.03 0.71 2.61
C LEU A 142 7.17 0.88 1.60
N HIS A 143 7.98 1.92 1.82
CA HIS A 143 9.18 2.26 1.04
C HIS A 143 10.46 2.06 1.86
N SER A 144 11.59 2.15 1.17
CA SER A 144 12.92 2.31 1.77
C SER A 144 13.64 3.45 1.09
N THR A 145 14.40 4.25 1.85
CA THR A 145 15.08 5.40 1.26
C THR A 145 16.22 4.97 0.35
N ASN A 146 16.39 5.67 -0.77
CA ASN A 146 17.49 5.43 -1.70
C ASN A 146 18.86 5.86 -1.16
N LYS A 147 18.88 6.68 -0.11
CA LYS A 147 20.04 7.16 0.63
C LYS A 147 19.82 6.87 2.11
N PRO A 148 20.88 6.62 2.89
CA PRO A 148 20.73 6.37 4.33
C PRO A 148 19.93 7.48 5.02
N SER A 149 18.87 7.09 5.73
CA SER A 149 18.11 8.00 6.60
C SER A 149 17.57 7.27 7.83
N PRO A 150 17.30 7.97 8.95
CA PRO A 150 16.41 7.43 9.98
C PRO A 150 15.02 7.16 9.38
N PRO A 151 14.31 6.09 9.77
CA PRO A 151 12.97 5.84 9.25
C PRO A 151 12.05 7.01 9.57
N PHE A 152 11.07 7.29 8.71
CA PHE A 152 10.08 8.34 8.91
C PHE A 152 8.73 8.02 8.26
N VAL A 153 7.68 8.65 8.77
CA VAL A 153 6.37 8.67 8.13
C VAL A 153 6.23 9.98 7.38
N ARG A 154 5.74 9.92 6.15
CA ARG A 154 5.34 11.10 5.37
C ARG A 154 3.83 11.13 5.22
N LEU A 155 3.24 12.31 5.44
CA LEU A 155 1.84 12.61 5.20
C LEU A 155 1.71 13.79 4.23
N SER A 156 0.96 13.61 3.15
CA SER A 156 0.78 14.62 2.11
C SER A 156 -0.49 15.43 2.25
N GLY A 157 -0.47 16.68 1.77
CA GLY A 157 -1.68 17.52 1.66
C GLY A 157 -2.21 18.00 3.02
N HIS A 158 -1.44 17.83 4.08
CA HIS A 158 -1.83 18.20 5.44
C HIS A 158 -0.92 19.29 6.01
N VAL A 159 -1.50 20.44 6.33
CA VAL A 159 -0.82 21.52 7.08
C VAL A 159 -0.67 21.18 8.57
N SER A 160 -1.52 20.30 9.08
CA SER A 160 -1.53 19.77 10.43
C SER A 160 -1.98 18.31 10.39
N VAL A 161 -1.44 17.46 11.27
CA VAL A 161 -1.76 16.02 11.28
C VAL A 161 -3.19 15.78 11.76
N PRO A 162 -4.08 15.14 10.96
CA PRO A 162 -5.40 14.74 11.42
C PRO A 162 -5.31 13.72 12.58
N PRO A 163 -6.23 13.73 13.57
CA PRO A 163 -6.13 12.86 14.75
C PRO A 163 -6.02 11.36 14.45
N ARG A 164 -6.76 10.86 13.45
CA ARG A 164 -6.68 9.45 13.04
C ARG A 164 -5.34 9.11 12.39
N LEU A 165 -4.81 10.01 11.56
CA LEU A 165 -3.48 9.83 10.98
C LEU A 165 -2.41 9.88 12.06
N TRP A 166 -2.55 10.73 13.08
CA TRP A 166 -1.65 10.73 14.24
C TRP A 166 -1.63 9.37 14.95
N GLU A 167 -2.81 8.78 15.20
CA GLU A 167 -2.90 7.45 15.82
C GLU A 167 -2.25 6.36 14.96
N VAL A 168 -2.54 6.34 13.65
CA VAL A 168 -1.99 5.35 12.72
C VAL A 168 -0.48 5.50 12.60
N SER A 169 0.01 6.71 12.34
CA SER A 169 1.44 6.99 12.20
C SER A 169 2.21 6.69 13.50
N GLY A 170 1.61 6.92 14.67
CA GLY A 170 2.21 6.62 15.97
C GLY A 170 2.40 5.13 16.25
N ARG A 171 1.80 4.23 15.46
CA ARG A 171 1.99 2.77 15.57
C ARG A 171 3.12 2.26 14.68
N LEU A 172 3.64 3.08 13.77
CA LEU A 172 4.75 2.72 12.90
C LEU A 172 6.09 2.89 13.66
N PRO A 173 7.12 2.08 13.35
CA PRO A 173 8.35 2.03 14.15
C PRO A 173 9.31 3.19 13.85
N THR A 174 8.82 4.42 14.01
CA THR A 174 9.59 5.66 13.89
C THR A 174 9.09 6.74 14.85
N ARG A 175 9.94 7.73 15.11
CA ARG A 175 9.60 8.96 15.84
C ARG A 175 9.58 10.20 14.95
N MET A 176 9.82 10.04 13.65
CA MET A 176 9.89 11.15 12.71
C MET A 176 8.65 11.15 11.81
N LEU A 177 7.97 12.30 11.78
CA LEU A 177 6.84 12.56 10.90
C LEU A 177 7.15 13.78 10.05
N LEU A 178 7.08 13.62 8.73
CA LEU A 178 7.27 14.64 7.72
C LEU A 178 5.91 15.05 7.13
N LEU A 179 5.54 16.32 7.29
CA LEU A 179 4.39 16.90 6.61
C LEU A 179 4.81 17.48 5.27
N ASP A 180 4.13 17.05 4.20
CA ASP A 180 4.26 17.61 2.86
C ASP A 180 2.94 18.26 2.41
N PRO A 181 2.61 19.45 2.92
CA PRO A 181 1.30 20.08 2.70
C PRO A 181 1.04 20.46 1.23
N LYS A 182 2.08 20.51 0.40
CA LYS A 182 2.00 20.98 -0.99
C LYS A 182 2.38 19.91 -2.02
N HIS A 183 2.43 18.63 -1.61
CA HIS A 183 2.82 17.52 -2.47
C HIS A 183 4.20 17.76 -3.14
N LEU A 184 5.13 18.41 -2.46
CA LEU A 184 6.45 18.76 -3.00
C LEU A 184 7.26 17.53 -3.41
N ILE A 185 7.07 16.40 -2.72
CA ILE A 185 7.69 15.13 -3.12
C ILE A 185 7.10 14.65 -4.44
N GLY A 186 5.80 14.84 -4.68
CA GLY A 186 5.07 14.62 -5.94
C GLY A 186 5.25 15.74 -6.99
N ASP A 187 6.35 16.50 -6.92
CA ASP A 187 6.63 17.64 -7.81
C ASP A 187 5.59 18.77 -7.76
N GLY A 188 4.97 18.96 -6.59
CA GLY A 188 3.91 19.95 -6.37
C GLY A 188 2.53 19.51 -6.87
N SER A 189 2.39 18.25 -7.27
CA SER A 189 1.16 17.67 -7.81
C SER A 189 0.86 16.31 -7.17
N VAL A 190 -0.39 15.86 -7.28
CA VAL A 190 -0.76 14.50 -6.84
C VAL A 190 -0.28 13.52 -7.89
N ALA A 191 0.67 12.66 -7.51
CA ALA A 191 1.24 11.66 -8.40
C ALA A 191 1.61 10.35 -7.69
N LEU A 192 1.72 10.36 -6.35
CA LEU A 192 2.10 9.23 -5.53
C LEU A 192 0.88 8.40 -5.07
N THR A 193 1.13 7.15 -4.69
CA THR A 193 0.11 6.20 -4.17
C THR A 193 -0.67 6.74 -2.97
N ASP A 194 0.02 7.29 -1.96
CA ASP A 194 -0.55 7.81 -0.72
C ASP A 194 -1.36 9.09 -0.98
N GLU A 195 -0.83 9.98 -1.81
CA GLU A 195 -1.52 11.20 -2.24
C GLU A 195 -2.82 10.90 -2.98
N PHE A 196 -2.76 9.90 -3.87
CA PHE A 196 -3.91 9.47 -4.65
C PHE A 196 -5.05 8.97 -3.76
N VAL A 197 -4.74 8.21 -2.70
CA VAL A 197 -5.73 7.78 -1.71
C VAL A 197 -6.32 8.99 -0.97
N GLY A 198 -5.46 9.93 -0.56
CA GLY A 198 -5.86 11.15 0.14
C GLY A 198 -6.90 11.99 -0.62
N ILE A 199 -6.69 12.19 -1.92
CA ILE A 199 -7.65 12.97 -2.74
C ILE A 199 -8.96 12.23 -3.05
N HIS A 200 -9.02 10.92 -2.85
CA HIS A 200 -10.22 10.11 -3.00
C HIS A 200 -10.96 9.88 -1.67
N GLY A 201 -10.57 10.60 -0.60
CA GLY A 201 -11.26 10.59 0.69
C GLY A 201 -10.72 9.58 1.70
N GLY A 202 -9.75 8.76 1.31
CA GLY A 202 -9.04 7.86 2.22
C GLY A 202 -7.90 8.54 2.97
N MET A 203 -7.24 7.79 3.84
CA MET A 203 -6.01 8.21 4.52
C MET A 203 -4.79 7.58 3.85
N GLY A 204 -3.94 8.38 3.22
CA GLY A 204 -2.65 7.94 2.67
C GLY A 204 -1.51 8.13 3.67
N VAL A 205 -0.73 7.08 3.90
CA VAL A 205 0.48 7.12 4.74
C VAL A 205 1.63 6.51 3.95
N CYS A 206 2.71 7.26 3.76
CA CYS A 206 3.97 6.71 3.27
C CYS A 206 4.90 6.45 4.47
N TYR A 207 5.42 5.23 4.59
CA TYR A 207 6.42 4.86 5.58
C TYR A 207 7.74 4.54 4.88
N GLU A 208 8.75 5.34 5.19
CA GLU A 208 10.10 5.20 4.70
C GLU A 208 10.93 4.51 5.78
N SER A 209 11.41 3.30 5.48
CA SER A 209 12.06 2.43 6.47
C SER A 209 13.53 2.76 6.77
N GLY A 210 14.13 3.71 6.04
CA GLY A 210 15.55 4.08 6.13
C GLY A 210 16.44 3.48 5.04
#